data_AF-A0A849FQP5-F1
#
_entry.id   AF-A0A849FQP5-F1
#
_cell.length_a   1.000
_cell.length_b   1.000
_cell.length_c   1.000
_cell.angle_alpha   90.00
_cell.angle_beta   90.00
_cell.angle_gamma   90.00
#
_symmetry.space_group_name_H-M   'P 1'
#
loop_
_entity.id
_entity.type
_entity.pdbx_description
1 polymer ?
#
loop_
_entity_poly.entity_id
_entity_poly.type
_entity_poly.pdbx_seq_one_letter_code
_entity_poly.pdbx_strand_id
1 'polypeptide(L)' 'MHAIFNLFTAHPGSVDETYGEHFRFALGFSALLFGAAFAALVHAILPFMFEKTASRLIAQLYERTHNRGRA' A
#
# COMPACT_ATOMS: atom_id res chain seq x y z
N MET A 1 -0.74 20.00 24.45
CA MET A 1 -1.23 19.94 23.06
C MET A 1 -0.16 19.58 22.01
N HIS A 2 1.08 19.21 22.38
CA HIS A 2 2.14 18.89 21.40
C HIS A 2 2.24 17.40 21.01
N ALA A 3 1.75 16.48 21.84
CA ALA A 3 1.99 15.04 21.66
C ALA A 3 1.21 14.40 20.49
N ILE A 4 0.01 14.91 20.16
CA ILE A 4 -0.85 14.29 19.13
C ILE A 4 -0.35 14.58 17.72
N PHE A 5 0.18 15.78 17.46
CA PHE A 5 0.70 16.15 16.13
C PHE A 5 1.84 15.23 15.69
N ASN A 6 2.73 14.83 16.60
CA ASN A 6 3.82 13.92 16.30
C ASN A 6 3.35 12.55 15.78
N LEU A 7 2.17 12.04 16.17
CA LEU A 7 1.70 10.74 15.67
C LEU A 7 1.38 10.76 14.17
N PHE A 8 0.85 11.89 13.68
CA PHE A 8 0.46 12.04 12.28
C PHE A 8 1.56 12.64 11.41
N THR A 9 2.55 13.31 11.98
CA THR A 9 3.61 13.99 11.21
C THR A 9 4.98 13.36 11.35
N ALA A 10 5.29 12.62 12.43
CA ALA A 10 6.63 12.06 12.60
C ALA A 10 6.95 10.99 11.57
N HIS A 11 6.01 10.07 11.29
CA HIS A 11 6.26 9.04 10.27
C HIS A 11 6.32 9.61 8.85
N PRO A 12 5.35 10.42 8.37
CA PRO A 12 5.48 11.07 7.06
C PRO A 12 6.77 11.89 6.95
N GLY A 13 7.13 12.62 8.01
CA GLY A 13 8.38 13.39 8.06
C GLY A 13 9.65 12.54 7.95
N SER A 14 9.64 11.30 8.46
CA SER A 14 10.78 10.37 8.33
C SER A 14 11.03 9.87 6.91
N VAL A 15 10.07 10.08 6.01
CA VAL A 15 10.15 9.69 4.59
C VAL A 15 9.99 10.90 3.66
N ASP A 16 10.27 12.11 4.17
CA ASP A 16 10.18 13.38 3.43
C ASP A 16 8.79 13.67 2.82
N GLU A 17 7.72 13.28 3.51
CA GLU A 17 6.33 13.47 3.09
C GLU A 17 5.52 14.31 4.06
N THR A 18 4.60 15.12 3.53
CA THR A 18 3.50 15.67 4.32
C THR A 18 2.48 14.60 4.66
N TYR A 19 1.70 14.80 5.73
CA TYR A 19 0.61 13.87 6.09
C TYR A 19 -0.35 13.60 4.92
N GLY A 20 -0.70 14.63 4.13
CA GLY A 20 -1.60 14.48 2.99
C GLY A 20 -1.02 13.68 1.83
N GLU A 21 0.29 13.76 1.58
CA GLU A 21 0.98 12.93 0.58
C GLU A 21 1.01 11.47 1.03
N HIS A 22 1.41 11.25 2.28
CA HIS A 22 1.50 9.93 2.87
C HIS A 22 0.14 9.25 2.94
N PHE A 23 -0.89 9.96 3.37
CA PHE A 23 -2.26 9.45 3.47
C PHE A 23 -2.83 9.03 2.11
N ARG A 24 -2.67 9.86 1.07
CA ARG A 24 -3.13 9.53 -0.29
C ARG A 24 -2.40 8.31 -0.85
N PHE A 25 -1.09 8.24 -0.62
CA PHE A 25 -0.31 7.07 -1.01
C PHE A 25 -0.80 5.81 -0.28
N ALA A 26 -0.92 5.86 1.04
CA ALA A 26 -1.35 4.74 1.87
C ALA A 26 -2.75 4.25 1.50
N LEU A 27 -3.70 5.15 1.20
CA LEU A 27 -5.03 4.78 0.71
C LEU A 27 -4.97 4.06 -0.64
N GLY A 28 -4.23 4.60 -1.61
CA GLY A 28 -4.09 3.96 -2.92
C GLY A 28 -3.37 2.61 -2.84
N PHE A 29 -2.35 2.51 -2.00
CA PHE A 29 -1.63 1.26 -1.72
C PHE A 29 -2.57 0.22 -1.09
N SER A 30 -3.33 0.62 -0.07
CA SER A 30 -4.31 -0.24 0.61
C SER A 30 -5.36 -0.80 -0.36
N ALA A 31 -5.92 0.04 -1.24
CA ALA A 31 -6.90 -0.40 -2.24
C ALA A 31 -6.34 -1.48 -3.19
N LEU A 32 -5.10 -1.30 -3.68
CA LEU A 32 -4.43 -2.29 -4.52
C LEU A 32 -4.13 -3.58 -3.76
N LEU A 33 -3.70 -3.49 -2.50
CA LEU A 33 -3.42 -4.64 -1.65
C LEU A 33 -4.68 -5.46 -1.37
N PHE A 34 -5.79 -4.80 -1.01
CA PHE A 34 -7.08 -5.46 -0.87
C PHE A 34 -7.54 -6.09 -2.19
N GLY A 35 -7.35 -5.41 -3.32
CA GLY A 35 -7.63 -5.99 -4.64
C GLY A 35 -6.82 -7.26 -4.92
N ALA A 36 -5.54 -7.28 -4.55
CA ALA A 36 -4.67 -8.45 -4.69
C ALA A 36 -5.13 -9.62 -3.80
N ALA A 37 -5.43 -9.33 -2.53
CA ALA A 37 -5.94 -10.32 -1.58
C ALA A 37 -7.28 -10.90 -2.02
N PHE A 38 -8.21 -10.05 -2.46
CA PHE A 38 -9.51 -10.47 -2.98
C PHE A 38 -9.36 -11.34 -4.24
N ALA A 39 -8.51 -10.93 -5.18
CA ALA A 39 -8.23 -11.71 -6.38
C ALA A 39 -7.66 -13.10 -6.06
N ALA A 40 -6.70 -13.17 -5.13
CA ALA A 40 -6.12 -14.44 -4.68
C ALA A 40 -7.15 -15.32 -3.97
N LEU A 41 -8.02 -14.73 -3.14
CA LEU A 41 -9.09 -15.45 -2.45
C LEU A 41 -10.08 -16.06 -3.44
N VAL A 42 -10.54 -15.29 -4.42
CA VAL A 42 -11.46 -15.81 -5.45
C VAL A 42 -10.76 -16.89 -6.27
N HIS A 43 -9.50 -16.70 -6.66
CA HIS A 43 -8.73 -17.70 -7.40
C HIS A 43 -8.57 -19.02 -6.62
N ALA A 44 -8.42 -18.97 -5.29
CA ALA A 44 -8.32 -20.16 -4.46
C ALA A 44 -9.60 -21.03 -4.49
N ILE A 45 -10.77 -20.41 -4.71
CA ILE A 45 -12.07 -21.09 -4.84
C ILE A 45 -12.35 -21.44 -6.31
N LEU A 46 -12.01 -20.53 -7.23
CA LEU A 46 -12.27 -20.58 -8.66
C LEU A 46 -10.94 -20.40 -9.43
N PRO A 47 -10.17 -21.47 -9.67
CA PRO A 47 -8.79 -21.37 -10.18
C PRO A 47 -8.67 -20.82 -11.60
N PHE A 48 -9.76 -20.69 -12.35
CA PHE A 48 -9.80 -20.05 -13.67
C PHE A 48 -10.07 -18.53 -13.62
N MET A 49 -10.41 -17.98 -12.44
CA MET A 49 -10.59 -16.54 -12.26
C MET A 49 -9.32 -15.89 -11.75
N PHE A 50 -9.02 -14.69 -12.25
CA PHE A 50 -7.94 -13.84 -11.73
C PHE A 50 -6.52 -14.44 -11.74
N GLU A 51 -6.23 -15.38 -12.65
CA GLU A 51 -4.99 -16.20 -12.70
C GLU A 51 -3.67 -15.42 -12.50
N LYS A 52 -3.60 -14.19 -13.00
CA LYS A 52 -2.41 -13.32 -12.90
C LYS A 52 -2.67 -11.99 -12.21
N THR A 53 -3.89 -11.74 -11.74
CA THR A 53 -4.27 -10.44 -11.19
C THR A 53 -3.57 -10.18 -9.86
N ALA A 54 -3.60 -11.15 -8.95
CA ALA A 54 -2.99 -11.00 -7.63
C ALA A 54 -1.48 -10.75 -7.75
N SER A 55 -0.76 -11.58 -8.52
CA SER A 55 0.69 -11.45 -8.69
C SER A 55 1.09 -10.12 -9.36
N ARG A 56 0.34 -9.66 -10.38
CA ARG A 56 0.58 -8.36 -11.01
C ARG A 56 0.38 -7.20 -10.04
N LEU A 57 -0.66 -7.24 -9.22
CA LEU A 57 -0.91 -6.21 -8.21
C LEU A 57 0.19 -6.20 -7.14
N ILE A 58 0.64 -7.37 -6.67
CA ILE A 58 1.76 -7.47 -5.73
C ILE A 58 3.06 -6.93 -6.33
N ALA A 59 3.38 -7.23 -7.59
CA ALA A 59 4.54 -6.66 -8.27
C ALA A 59 4.46 -5.12 -8.33
N GLN A 60 3.29 -4.59 -8.69
CA GLN A 60 3.06 -3.14 -8.70
C GLN A 60 3.19 -2.50 -7.30
N LEU A 61 2.68 -3.16 -6.26
CA LEU A 61 2.83 -2.70 -4.88
C LEU A 61 4.30 -2.68 -4.47
N TYR A 62 5.04 -3.74 -4.79
CA TYR A 62 6.47 -3.86 -4.52
C TYR A 62 7.25 -2.72 -5.19
N GLU A 63 7.05 -2.47 -6.48
CA GLU A 63 7.70 -1.36 -7.20
C GLU A 63 7.46 -0.01 -6.52
N ARG A 64 6.24 0.24 -6.01
CA ARG A 64 5.87 1.48 -5.34
C ARG A 64 6.52 1.65 -3.95
N THR A 65 6.93 0.56 -3.30
CA THR A 65 7.51 0.59 -1.94
C THR A 65 8.99 0.28 -1.87
N HIS A 66 9.55 -0.44 -2.84
CA HIS A 66 10.90 -1.02 -2.73
C HIS A 66 12.00 0.03 -2.53
N ASN A 67 11.79 1.26 -3.04
CA ASN A 67 12.71 2.38 -2.89
C ASN A 67 12.15 3.52 -2.01
N ARG A 68 10.97 3.35 -1.42
CA ARG A 68 10.31 4.40 -0.63
C ARG A 68 10.73 4.27 0.84
N GLY A 69 11.19 5.37 1.44
CA GLY A 69 11.61 5.39 2.86
C GLY A 69 12.96 4.70 3.14
N ARG A 70 13.72 4.34 2.11
CA ARG A 70 15.14 4.02 2.26
C ARG A 70 15.93 5.33 2.22
N ALA A 71 16.41 5.75 3.39
CA ALA A 71 17.47 6.75 3.52
C ALA A 71 18.80 6.21 2.97
#